data_AF-A0A9Y1Z6P3-F1
#
_entry.id   AF-A0A9Y1Z6P3-F1
#
_cell.length_a   1.000
_cell.length_b   1.000
_cell.length_c   1.000
_cell.angle_alpha   90.00
_cell.angle_beta   90.00
_cell.angle_gamma   90.00
#
_symmetry.space_group_name_H-M   'P 1'
#
loop_
_entity.id
_entity.type
_entity.pdbx_description
1 polymer ?
#
loop_
_entity_poly.entity_id
_entity_poly.type
_entity_poly.pdbx_seq_one_letter_code
_entity_poly.pdbx_strand_id
1 'polypeptide(L)' 'MSVGLWVMFGIVLVPLYVTLLGWFLGEPRDYRTAGIGVGVLAGLLLLMIVASFVPIAFQVVIPG' A
#
# COMPACT_ATOMS: atom_id res chain seq x y z
N MET A 1 -17.37 1.29 13.78
CA MET A 1 -15.93 1.50 13.44
C MET A 1 -15.20 1.85 14.74
N SER A 2 -14.04 1.26 15.00
CA SER A 2 -13.26 1.52 16.22
C SER A 2 -12.39 2.77 16.08
N VAL A 3 -12.05 3.40 17.20
CA VAL A 3 -11.09 4.52 17.25
C VAL A 3 -9.75 4.12 16.60
N GLY A 4 -9.29 2.89 16.81
CA GLY A 4 -8.05 2.39 16.23
C GLY A 4 -8.03 2.39 14.70
N LEU A 5 -9.16 2.10 14.05
CA LEU A 5 -9.27 2.14 12.59
C LEU A 5 -9.06 3.57 12.06
N TRP A 6 -9.71 4.55 12.70
CA TRP A 6 -9.59 5.96 12.34
C TRP A 6 -8.17 6.50 12.55
N VAL A 7 -7.49 6.06 13.62
CA VAL A 7 -6.08 6.43 13.86
C VAL A 7 -5.16 5.84 12.79
N MET A 8 -5.36 4.56 12.42
CA MET A 8 -4.56 3.92 11.36
C MET A 8 -4.72 4.63 10.02
N PHE A 9 -5.95 4.82 9.56
CA PHE A 9 -6.17 5.46 8.26
C PHE A 9 -5.93 6.98 8.28
N GLY A 10 -6.17 7.64 9.42
CA GLY A 10 -6.06 9.09 9.54
C GLY A 10 -4.65 9.58 9.83
N ILE A 11 -3.95 8.98 10.80
CA ILE A 11 -2.64 9.46 11.30
C ILE A 11 -1.50 8.63 10.74
N VAL A 12 -1.59 7.30 10.81
CA VAL A 12 -0.47 6.43 10.42
C VAL A 12 -0.18 6.56 8.93
N LEU A 13 -1.19 6.75 8.09
CA LEU A 13 -1.03 6.94 6.64
C LEU A 13 -0.67 8.37 6.21
N VAL A 14 -0.56 9.33 7.12
CA VAL A 14 -0.22 10.73 6.77
C VAL A 14 1.02 10.85 5.88
N PRO A 15 2.15 10.18 6.18
CA PRO A 15 3.34 10.29 5.33
C PRO A 15 3.11 9.82 3.91
N LEU A 16 2.29 8.77 3.73
CA LEU A 16 1.92 8.27 2.40
C LEU A 16 1.10 9.31 1.64
N TYR A 17 0.10 9.92 2.28
CA TYR A 17 -0.70 10.96 1.66
C TYR A 17 0.15 12.17 1.27
N VAL A 18 1.03 12.64 2.16
CA VAL A 18 1.93 13.77 1.88
C VAL A 18 2.88 13.43 0.72
N THR A 19 3.39 12.20 0.65
CA THR A 19 4.28 11.77 -0.44
C THR A 19 3.55 11.74 -1.77
N LEU A 20 2.35 11.15 -1.82
CA LEU A 20 1.54 11.11 -3.03
C LEU A 20 1.14 12.53 -3.47
N LEU A 21 0.68 13.37 -2.55
CA LEU A 21 0.37 14.76 -2.83
C LEU A 21 1.62 15.51 -3.32
N GLY A 22 2.78 15.30 -2.71
CA GLY A 22 4.04 15.92 -3.12
C GLY A 22 4.48 15.53 -4.53
N TRP A 23 4.40 14.24 -4.87
CA TRP A 23 4.73 13.75 -6.22
C TRP A 23 3.79 14.31 -7.29
N PHE A 24 2.51 14.49 -6.95
CA PHE A 24 1.50 14.95 -7.90
C PHE A 24 1.16 16.45 -7.78
N LEU A 25 1.65 17.22 -6.83
CA LEU A 25 1.29 18.64 -6.70
C LEU A 25 2.49 19.53 -6.41
N GLY A 26 3.67 18.96 -6.13
CA GLY A 26 4.89 19.72 -5.88
C GLY A 26 5.63 20.11 -7.16
N GLU A 27 6.21 21.31 -7.16
CA GLU A 27 7.14 21.80 -8.18
C GLU A 27 8.62 21.59 -7.75
N PRO A 28 9.52 21.23 -8.68
CA PRO A 28 9.27 20.87 -10.08
C PRO A 28 8.64 19.46 -10.21
N ARG A 29 7.59 19.35 -11.03
CA ARG A 29 6.79 18.14 -11.15
C ARG A 29 7.37 17.16 -12.17
N ASP A 30 7.82 16.00 -11.71
CA ASP A 30 8.25 14.88 -12.56
C ASP A 30 7.31 13.67 -12.43
N TYR A 31 6.39 13.57 -13.38
CA TYR A 31 5.42 12.47 -13.45
C TYR A 31 6.06 11.10 -13.65
N ARG A 32 7.28 11.03 -14.20
CA ARG A 32 7.98 9.76 -14.39
C ARG A 32 8.35 9.18 -13.03
N THR A 33 8.96 10.01 -12.17
CA THR A 33 9.31 9.62 -10.81
C THR A 33 8.06 9.27 -9.99
N ALA A 34 7.01 10.08 -10.08
CA ALA A 34 5.73 9.80 -9.44
C ALA A 34 5.13 8.45 -9.88
N GLY A 35 5.12 8.18 -11.19
CA GLY A 35 4.60 6.94 -11.76
C GLY A 35 5.39 5.71 -11.32
N ILE A 36 6.73 5.80 -11.28
CA ILE A 36 7.59 4.73 -10.75
C ILE A 36 7.27 4.47 -9.28
N GLY A 37 7.20 5.52 -8.46
CA GLY A 37 6.89 5.40 -7.03
C GLY A 37 5.53 4.74 -6.78
N VAL A 38 4.48 5.19 -7.46
CA VAL A 38 3.14 4.59 -7.38
C VAL A 38 3.14 3.15 -7.87
N GLY A 39 3.85 2.85 -8.97
CA GLY A 39 3.98 1.49 -9.49
C GLY A 39 4.63 0.53 -8.50
N VAL A 40 5.69 0.97 -7.82
CA VAL A 40 6.34 0.16 -6.76
C VAL A 40 5.39 -0.08 -5.59
N LEU A 41 4.68 0.96 -5.12
CA LEU A 41 3.71 0.82 -4.02
C LEU A 41 2.58 -0.14 -4.37
N ALA A 42 2.01 -0.02 -5.57
CA ALA A 42 0.95 -0.91 -6.06
C ALA A 42 1.46 -2.35 -6.22
N GLY A 43 2.67 -2.53 -6.75
CA GLY A 43 3.30 -3.84 -6.89
C GLY A 43 3.55 -4.52 -5.54
N LEU A 44 4.05 -3.78 -4.54
CA LEU A 44 4.23 -4.29 -3.18
C LEU A 44 2.89 -4.68 -2.55
N LEU A 45 1.86 -3.85 -2.70
CA LEU A 45 0.53 -4.15 -2.18
C LEU A 45 -0.05 -5.41 -2.84
N LEU A 46 0.11 -5.56 -4.16
CA LEU A 46 -0.27 -6.77 -4.87
C LEU A 46 0.49 -8.00 -4.37
N LEU A 47 1.80 -7.89 -4.16
CA LEU A 47 2.63 -8.96 -3.60
C LEU A 47 2.16 -9.36 -2.20
N MET A 48 1.79 -8.40 -1.35
CA MET A 48 1.25 -8.68 -0.01
C MET A 48 -0.08 -9.43 -0.10
N ILE A 49 -0.96 -9.04 -1.01
CA ILE A 49 -2.23 -9.75 -1.26
C ILE A 49 -1.95 -11.18 -1.73
N VAL A 50 -1.11 -11.36 -2.75
CA VAL A 50 -0.77 -12.69 -3.28
C VAL A 50 -0.12 -13.55 -2.21
N ALA A 51 0.80 -13.00 -1.42
CA ALA A 51 1.45 -13.68 -0.31
C ALA A 51 0.44 -14.12 0.76
N SER A 52 -0.62 -13.36 1.02
CA SER A 52 -1.67 -13.73 1.97
C SER A 52 -2.46 -14.99 1.55
N PHE A 53 -2.45 -15.35 0.26
CA PHE A 53 -3.08 -16.58 -0.22
C PHE A 53 -2.21 -17.82 -0.05
N VAL A 54 -0.90 -17.68 0.17
CA VAL A 54 0.01 -18.81 0.42
C VAL A 54 -0.41 -19.66 1.63
N PRO A 55 -0.70 -19.09 2.82
CA PRO A 55 -1.17 -19.89 3.96
C PRO A 55 -2.53 -20.53 3.69
N ILE A 56 -3.42 -19.86 2.95
CA ILE A 56 -4.73 -20.40 2.57
C ILE A 56 -4.54 -21.64 1.68
N ALA A 57 -3.70 -21.54 0.65
CA ALA A 57 -3.38 -22.67 -0.22
C ALA A 57 -2.72 -23.82 0.54
N PHE A 58 -1.83 -23.52 1.49
CA PHE A 58 -1.19 -24.52 2.34
C PHE A 58 -2.19 -25.31 3.20
N GLN A 59 -3.16 -24.62 3.81
CA GLN A 59 -4.24 -25.25 4.60
C GLN A 59 -5.15 -26.15 3.75
N VAL A 60 -5.34 -25.84 2.47
CA VAL A 60 -6.13 -26.67 1.55
C VAL A 60 -5.36 -27.95 1.16
N VAL A 61 -4.04 -27.87 0.99
CA VAL A 61 -3.20 -29.01 0.59
C VAL A 61 -2.89 -29.95 1.75
N ILE A 62 -2.60 -29.39 2.93
CA ILE A 62 -2.39 -30.15 4.16
C ILE A 62 -3.49 -29.74 5.14
N PRO A 63 -4.68 -30.36 5.03
CA PRO A 63 -5.71 -30.15 6.01
C PRO A 63 -5.24 -30.76 7.35
N GLY A 64 -5.15 -29.90 8.36
CA GLY A 64 -5.02 -30.30 9.77
C GLY A 64 -6.38 -30.60 10.38
#